data_AF-A0A2P8VIP8-F1
#
_entry.id   AF-A0A2P8VIP8-F1
#
_cell.length_a   1.000
_cell.length_b   1.000
_cell.length_c   1.000
_cell.angle_alpha   90.00
_cell.angle_beta   90.00
_cell.angle_gamma   90.00
#
_symmetry.space_group_name_H-M   'P 1'
#
loop_
_entity.id
_entity.type
_entity.pdbx_description
1 polymer ?
#
loop_
_entity_poly.entity_id
_entity_poly.type
_entity_poly.pdbx_seq_one_letter_code
_entity_poly.pdbx_strand_id
1 'polypeptide(L)' 'MALYFAVSGEAATSSSLVLVYVVGFIAAVTLGSVAWYNSKRPAGWENKEKPDFVPTVKPEEGKEG' A
#
# COMPACT_ATOMS: atom_id res chain seq x y z
N MET A 1 -11.45 27.84 26.52
CA MET A 1 -11.38 26.39 26.81
C MET A 1 -12.59 25.59 26.30
N ALA A 2 -13.45 26.12 25.42
CA ALA A 2 -14.54 25.34 24.80
C ALA A 2 -14.17 24.85 23.38
N LEU A 3 -13.30 25.59 22.69
CA LEU A 3 -12.79 25.25 21.34
C LEU A 3 -11.89 24.00 21.32
N TYR A 4 -11.20 23.70 22.43
CA TYR A 4 -10.35 22.51 22.56
C TYR A 4 -11.17 21.22 22.70
N PHE A 5 -12.37 21.31 23.29
CA PHE A 5 -13.27 20.15 23.40
C PHE A 5 -14.07 19.90 22.12
N ALA A 6 -14.36 20.94 21.33
CA ALA A 6 -15.02 20.80 20.03
C ALA A 6 -14.12 20.05 19.02
N VAL A 7 -12.81 20.36 18.97
CA VAL A 7 -11.86 19.61 18.12
C VAL A 7 -11.64 18.17 18.59
N SER A 8 -11.80 17.88 19.89
CA SER A 8 -11.67 16.51 20.42
C SER A 8 -12.96 15.67 20.33
N GLY A 9 -14.14 16.30 20.33
CA GLY A 9 -15.43 15.62 20.12
C GLY A 9 -15.67 15.21 18.66
N GLU A 10 -15.10 15.98 17.72
CA GLU A 10 -15.03 15.68 16.28
C GLU A 10 -13.76 14.87 15.91
N ALA A 11 -13.03 14.36 16.91
CA ALA A 11 -11.84 13.53 16.69
C ALA A 11 -12.16 12.03 16.54
N ALA A 12 -13.38 11.58 16.88
CA ALA A 12 -13.77 10.17 16.81
C ALA A 12 -13.89 9.65 15.36
N THR A 13 -14.41 10.48 14.45
CA THR A 13 -14.35 10.27 13.00
C THR A 13 -12.97 10.59 12.44
N SER A 14 -12.28 11.59 12.99
CA SER A 14 -10.94 11.97 12.52
C SER A 14 -9.90 10.88 12.75
N SER A 15 -9.92 10.16 13.88
CA SER A 15 -8.94 9.12 14.17
C SER A 15 -9.15 7.84 13.35
N SER A 16 -10.41 7.44 13.14
CA SER A 16 -10.77 6.25 12.35
C SER A 16 -10.49 6.47 10.86
N LEU A 17 -10.78 7.64 10.31
CA LEU A 17 -10.42 7.97 8.92
C LEU A 17 -8.91 8.05 8.75
N VAL A 18 -8.18 8.69 9.67
CA VAL A 18 -6.71 8.72 9.65
C VAL A 18 -6.14 7.30 9.72
N LEU A 19 -6.69 6.42 10.55
CA LEU A 19 -6.29 5.01 10.63
C LEU A 19 -6.48 4.29 9.30
N VAL A 20 -7.66 4.42 8.67
CA VAL A 20 -7.95 3.80 7.36
C VAL A 20 -7.00 4.36 6.30
N TYR A 21 -6.71 5.66 6.30
CA TYR A 21 -5.75 6.26 5.38
C TYR A 21 -4.34 5.69 5.56
N VAL A 22 -3.85 5.58 6.80
CA VAL A 22 -2.52 5.04 7.07
C VAL A 22 -2.43 3.57 6.66
N VAL A 23 -3.41 2.74 7.06
CA VAL A 23 -3.43 1.32 6.71
C VAL A 23 -3.58 1.13 5.19
N GLY A 24 -4.50 1.87 4.57
CA GLY A 24 -4.71 1.84 3.13
C GLY A 24 -3.49 2.30 2.34
N PHE A 25 -2.80 3.34 2.82
CA PHE A 25 -1.56 3.81 2.21
C PHE A 25 -0.45 2.76 2.33
N ILE A 26 -0.27 2.14 3.49
CA ILE A 26 0.70 1.05 3.68
C ILE A 26 0.37 -0.11 2.73
N ALA A 27 -0.90 -0.50 2.63
CA ALA A 27 -1.34 -1.54 1.71
C ALA A 27 -1.04 -1.16 0.25
N ALA A 28 -1.36 0.08 -0.16
CA ALA A 28 -1.12 0.56 -1.52
C ALA A 28 0.37 0.59 -1.88
N VAL A 29 1.23 1.11 -1.00
CA VAL A 29 2.68 1.15 -1.22
C VAL A 29 3.26 -0.26 -1.26
N THR A 30 2.82 -1.15 -0.36
CA THR A 30 3.30 -2.53 -0.30
C THR A 30 2.91 -3.28 -1.57
N LEU A 31 1.62 -3.31 -1.92
CA LEU A 31 1.12 -4.01 -3.10
C LEU A 31 1.66 -3.40 -4.41
N GLY A 32 1.71 -2.07 -4.51
CA GLY A 32 2.27 -1.37 -5.66
C GLY A 32 3.75 -1.68 -5.86
N SER A 33 4.53 -1.72 -4.78
CA SER A 33 5.95 -2.10 -4.84
C SER A 33 6.12 -3.54 -5.31
N VAL A 34 5.35 -4.47 -4.73
CA VAL A 34 5.36 -5.89 -5.14
C VAL A 34 4.99 -6.03 -6.62
N ALA A 35 3.95 -5.35 -7.08
CA ALA A 35 3.53 -5.37 -8.48
C ALA A 35 4.61 -4.81 -9.41
N TRP A 36 5.23 -3.70 -9.04
CA TRP A 36 6.29 -3.07 -9.84
C TRP A 36 7.52 -3.97 -10.00
N TYR A 37 7.99 -4.59 -8.93
CA TYR A 37 9.13 -5.51 -8.96
C TYR A 37 8.85 -6.84 -9.70
N ASN A 38 7.58 -7.24 -9.82
CA ASN A 38 7.17 -8.39 -10.62
C ASN A 38 6.80 -8.00 -12.07
N SER A 39 6.79 -6.72 -12.40
CA SER A 39 6.54 -6.22 -13.75
C SER A 39 7.78 -6.38 -14.66
N LYS A 40 7.59 -6.11 -15.95
CA LYS A 40 8.70 -6.04 -16.91
C LYS A 40 9.66 -4.93 -16.49
N ARG A 41 10.96 -5.23 -16.48
CA ARG A 41 12.00 -4.26 -16.14
C ARG A 41 12.04 -3.14 -17.20
N PRO A 42 12.21 -1.87 -16.79
CA PRO A 42 12.42 -0.78 -17.74
C PRO A 42 13.78 -0.93 -18.44
N ALA A 43 13.96 -0.23 -19.57
CA ALA A 43 15.22 -0.26 -20.31
C ALA A 43 16.39 0.23 -19.45
N GLY A 44 17.54 -0.43 -19.53
CA GLY A 44 18.74 -0.13 -18.74
C GLY A 44 18.77 -0.76 -17.33
N TRP A 45 17.75 -1.55 -16.97
CA TRP A 45 17.65 -2.29 -15.70
C TRP A 45 17.78 -3.81 -15.88
N GLU A 46 18.34 -4.27 -17.00
CA GLU A 46 18.48 -5.68 -17.33
C GLU A 46 19.34 -6.42 -16.29
N ASN A 47 20.38 -5.75 -15.79
CA ASN A 47 21.34 -6.26 -14.79
C ASN A 47 20.92 -5.98 -13.33
N LYS A 48 19.74 -5.41 -13.10
CA LYS A 48 19.25 -5.13 -11.74
C LYS A 48 18.40 -6.29 -11.26
N GLU A 49 18.81 -6.91 -10.16
CA GLU A 49 18.02 -7.92 -9.47
C GLU A 49 16.97 -7.26 -8.58
N LYS A 50 15.83 -7.96 -8.40
CA LYS A 50 14.81 -7.50 -7.46
C LYS A 50 15.28 -7.83 -6.03
N PRO A 51 14.87 -7.07 -5.01
CA PRO A 51 15.23 -7.37 -3.62
C PRO A 51 14.66 -8.70 -3.13
N ASP A 52 15.41 -9.42 -2.28
CA ASP A 52 15.05 -10.76 -1.79
C ASP A 52 13.75 -10.81 -0.97
N PHE A 53 13.40 -9.71 -0.30
CA PHE A 53 12.19 -9.63 0.52
C PHE A 53 10.91 -9.50 -0.31
N VAL A 54 11.01 -9.25 -1.62
CA VAL A 54 9.85 -9.09 -2.49
C VAL A 54 9.36 -10.46 -2.95
N PRO A 55 8.12 -10.88 -2.61
CA PRO A 55 7.59 -12.14 -3.09
C PRO A 55 7.46 -12.15 -4.62
N THR A 56 7.69 -13.32 -5.22
CA THR A 56 7.39 -13.51 -6.64
C THR A 56 5.92 -13.85 -6.80
N VAL A 57 5.19 -13.01 -7.53
CA VAL A 57 3.77 -13.24 -7.83
C VAL A 57 3.68 -13.84 -9.23
N LYS A 58 3.26 -15.11 -9.32
CA LYS A 58 2.93 -15.72 -10.62
C LYS A 58 1.50 -15.30 -10.98
N PRO A 59 1.22 -14.96 -12.25
CA PRO A 59 -0.16 -14.88 -12.68
C PRO A 59 -0.78 -16.27 -12.47
N GLU A 60 -1.84 -16.37 -11.67
CA GLU A 60 -2.68 -17.56 -11.73
C GLU A 60 -3.36 -17.52 -13.11
N GLU A 61 -2.96 -18.42 -14.01
CA GLU A 61 -3.83 -18.79 -15.13
C GLU A 61 -5.16 -19.24 -14.50
N GLY A 62 -6.24 -18.61 -14.93
CA GLY A 62 -7.48 -18.49 -14.18
C GLY A 62 -7.93 -19.76 -13.46
N LYS A 63 -8.28 -19.61 -12.17
CA LYS A 63 -9.33 -20.46 -11.62
C LYS A 63 -10.65 -20.02 -12.29
N GLU A 64 -10.95 -20.65 -13.42
CA GLU A 64 -12.33 -20.76 -13.90
C GLU A 64 -13.15 -21.38 -12.77
N GLY A 65 -14.13 -20.62 -12.28
CA GLY A 65 -15.14 -21.03 -11.31
C GLY A 65 -16.42 -20.28 -11.61
#